data_AF-A0A7K3ZRF2-F1
#
_entry.id   AF-A0A7K3ZRF2-F1
#
_cell.length_a   1.000
_cell.length_b   1.000
_cell.length_c   1.000
_cell.angle_alpha   90.00
_cell.angle_beta   90.00
_cell.angle_gamma   90.00
#
_symmetry.space_group_name_H-M   'P 1'
#
loop_
_entity.id
_entity.type
_entity.pdbx_description
1 polymer ?
#
loop_
_entity_poly.entity_id
_entity_poly.type
_entity_poly.pdbx_seq_one_letter_code
_entity_poly.pdbx_strand_id
1 'polypeptide(L)' 'MSKEPAQEGMLSNNAYDLMAQLTEENQSLWRIKNNYKKDAQGDQEAMDFWNFLEKDKQDHIKKLTELLEKRIKAQ' A
#
# COMPACT_ATOMS: atom_id res chain seq x y z
N MET A 1 7.45 18.00 20.77
CA MET A 1 6.70 17.62 19.55
C MET A 1 5.24 17.85 19.83
N SER A 2 4.70 18.91 19.25
CA SER A 2 3.34 19.40 19.50
C SER A 2 2.35 18.37 18.94
N LYS A 3 1.47 17.81 19.77
CA LYS A 3 0.33 17.06 19.27
C LYS A 3 -0.59 18.08 18.60
N GLU A 4 -0.68 18.04 17.26
CA GLU A 4 -1.69 18.82 16.56
C GLU A 4 -3.08 18.47 17.12
N PRO A 5 -3.94 19.47 17.34
CA PRO A 5 -5.28 19.21 17.85
C PRO A 5 -6.03 18.36 16.83
N ALA A 6 -6.51 17.19 17.27
CA ALA A 6 -7.38 16.36 16.45
C ALA A 6 -8.64 17.16 16.12
N GLN A 7 -8.85 17.45 14.84
CA GLN A 7 -10.12 18.03 14.37
C GLN A 7 -11.18 16.93 14.40
N GLU A 8 -12.34 17.20 15.00
CA GLU A 8 -13.44 16.23 15.08
C GLU A 8 -13.79 15.69 13.69
N GLY A 9 -13.75 14.37 13.54
CA GLY A 9 -14.06 13.66 12.28
C GLY A 9 -12.87 13.45 11.33
N MET A 10 -11.67 13.95 11.63
CA MET A 10 -10.47 13.68 10.83
C MET A 10 -9.59 12.60 11.45
N LEU A 11 -9.03 11.74 10.59
CA LEU A 11 -7.96 10.83 10.98
C LEU A 11 -6.72 11.64 11.41
N SER A 12 -5.95 11.13 12.36
CA SER A 12 -4.62 11.66 12.62
C SER A 12 -3.76 11.59 11.36
N ASN A 13 -2.82 12.53 11.19
CA ASN A 13 -1.93 12.56 10.02
C ASN A 13 -1.28 11.20 9.77
N ASN A 14 -0.78 10.54 10.82
CA ASN A 14 -0.17 9.22 10.68
C ASN A 14 -1.16 8.15 10.17
N ALA A 15 -2.41 8.14 10.64
CA ALA A 15 -3.43 7.21 10.14
C ALA A 15 -3.83 7.53 8.69
N TYR A 16 -3.92 8.81 8.35
CA TYR A 16 -4.16 9.26 6.98
C TYR A 16 -3.02 8.82 6.04
N ASP A 17 -1.76 9.05 6.43
CA ASP A 17 -0.58 8.69 5.66
C ASP A 17 -0.53 7.18 5.38
N LEU A 18 -0.83 6.36 6.40
CA LEU A 18 -0.89 4.90 6.24
C LEU A 18 -2.01 4.47 5.29
N MET A 19 -3.18 5.12 5.35
CA MET A 19 -4.30 4.84 4.46
C MET A 19 -4.02 5.28 3.01
N ALA A 20 -3.37 6.42 2.83
CA ALA A 20 -2.94 6.91 1.53
C ALA A 20 -1.94 5.94 0.90
N GLN A 21 -0.90 5.53 1.63
CA GLN A 21 0.07 4.55 1.14
C GLN A 21 -0.58 3.19 0.84
N LEU A 22 -1.51 2.74 1.68
CA LEU A 22 -2.24 1.48 1.44
C LEU A 22 -3.00 1.53 0.11
N THR A 23 -3.59 2.68 -0.23
CA THR A 23 -4.29 2.88 -1.51
C THR A 23 -3.33 2.77 -2.69
N GLU A 24 -2.19 3.46 -2.63
CA GLU A 24 -1.16 3.42 -3.69
C GLU A 24 -0.64 2.00 -3.94
N GLU A 25 -0.36 1.24 -2.87
CA GLU A 25 0.12 -0.13 -3.02
C GLU A 25 -0.92 -1.06 -3.63
N ASN A 26 -2.20 -0.94 -3.24
CA ASN A 26 -3.28 -1.72 -3.81
C ASN A 26 -3.47 -1.41 -5.31
N GLN A 27 -3.46 -0.13 -5.69
CA GLN A 27 -3.57 0.26 -7.09
C GLN A 27 -2.37 -0.25 -7.91
N SER A 28 -1.16 -0.13 -7.37
CA SER A 28 0.05 -0.63 -8.02
C SER A 28 0.03 -2.16 -8.19
N LEU A 29 -0.39 -2.90 -7.17
CA LEU A 29 -0.53 -4.35 -7.23
C LEU A 29 -1.57 -4.76 -8.29
N TRP A 30 -2.69 -4.05 -8.36
CA TRP A 30 -3.71 -4.28 -9.38
C TRP A 30 -3.14 -4.09 -10.79
N ARG A 31 -2.38 -3.02 -11.05
CA ARG A 31 -1.76 -2.78 -12.36
C ARG A 31 -0.74 -3.86 -12.73
N ILE A 32 0.08 -4.32 -11.77
CA ILE A 32 1.03 -5.42 -11.98
C ILE A 32 0.31 -6.70 -12.41
N LYS A 33 -0.74 -7.08 -11.66
CA LYS A 33 -1.50 -8.31 -11.92
C LYS A 33 -2.27 -8.28 -13.23
N ASN A 34 -2.85 -7.12 -13.57
CA ASN A 34 -3.81 -7.03 -14.68
C ASN A 34 -3.21 -6.54 -15.99
N ASN A 35 -2.11 -5.77 -15.93
CA ASN A 35 -1.52 -5.12 -17.10
C ASN A 35 -0.04 -5.50 -17.25
N TYR A 36 0.84 -5.12 -16.31
CA TYR A 36 2.29 -5.14 -16.56
C TYR A 36 2.85 -6.54 -16.83
N LYS A 37 2.36 -7.57 -16.13
CA LYS A 37 2.76 -8.96 -16.39
C LYS A 37 2.26 -9.49 -17.75
N LYS A 38 1.18 -8.93 -18.30
CA LYS A 38 0.73 -9.26 -19.66
C LYS A 38 1.62 -8.57 -20.69
N ASP A 39 1.95 -7.31 -20.45
CA ASP A 39 2.78 -6.51 -21.34
C ASP A 39 4.24 -7.01 -21.40
N ALA A 40 4.73 -7.64 -20.32
CA ALA A 40 6.06 -8.25 -20.22
C ALA A 40 6.16 -9.68 -20.79
N GLN A 41 5.11 -10.20 -21.43
CA GLN A 41 5.16 -11.55 -22.01
C GLN A 41 6.26 -11.67 -23.06
N GLY A 42 7.13 -12.67 -22.89
CA GLY A 42 8.29 -12.89 -23.76
C GLY A 42 9.57 -12.21 -23.28
N ASP A 43 9.50 -11.37 -22.25
CA ASP A 43 10.66 -10.80 -21.54
C ASP A 43 10.77 -11.44 -20.15
N GLN A 44 11.68 -12.42 -20.02
CA GLN A 44 11.83 -13.18 -18.78
C GLN A 44 12.34 -12.31 -17.63
N GLU A 45 13.25 -11.37 -17.90
CA GLU A 45 13.82 -10.49 -16.88
C GLU A 45 12.74 -9.55 -16.31
N ALA A 46 11.95 -8.94 -17.20
CA ALA A 46 10.83 -8.09 -16.78
C ALA A 46 9.77 -8.90 -16.01
N MET A 47 9.45 -10.11 -16.45
CA MET A 47 8.52 -11.00 -15.76
C MET A 47 8.96 -11.35 -14.34
N ASP A 48 10.24 -11.67 -14.16
CA ASP A 48 10.80 -11.99 -12.85
C ASP A 48 10.78 -10.78 -11.91
N PHE A 49 11.09 -9.59 -12.44
CA PHE A 49 10.96 -8.34 -11.69
C PHE A 49 9.51 -8.06 -11.28
N TRP A 50 8.54 -8.23 -12.17
CA TRP A 50 7.14 -8.02 -11.82
C TRP A 50 6.60 -9.04 -10.82
N ASN A 51 7.08 -10.29 -10.87
CA ASN A 51 6.76 -11.30 -9.87
C ASN A 51 7.31 -10.93 -8.50
N PHE A 52 8.56 -10.43 -8.45
CA PHE A 52 9.18 -9.93 -7.23
C PHE A 52 8.38 -8.76 -6.64
N LEU A 53 8.09 -7.72 -7.45
CA LEU A 53 7.30 -6.57 -7.00
C LEU A 53 5.88 -6.94 -6.58
N GLU A 54 5.24 -7.91 -7.24
CA GLU A 54 3.93 -8.41 -6.83
C GLU A 54 3.95 -8.92 -5.38
N LYS A 55 4.99 -9.70 -5.02
CA LYS A 55 5.14 -10.26 -3.68
C LYS A 55 5.41 -9.18 -2.64
N ASP A 56 6.34 -8.28 -2.92
CA ASP A 56 6.68 -7.18 -2.01
C ASP A 56 5.45 -6.31 -1.70
N LYS A 57 4.65 -6.00 -2.71
CA LYS A 57 3.44 -5.20 -2.54
C LYS A 57 2.38 -5.90 -1.70
N GLN A 58 2.23 -7.21 -1.83
CA GLN A 58 1.33 -7.98 -0.96
C GLN A 58 1.78 -7.88 0.50
N ASP A 59 3.09 -7.95 0.77
CA ASP A 59 3.64 -7.84 2.11
C ASP A 59 3.51 -6.41 2.67
N HIS A 60 3.71 -5.39 1.83
CA HIS A 60 3.45 -3.99 2.19
C HIS A 60 1.98 -3.75 2.55
N ILE A 61 1.05 -4.21 1.70
CA ILE A 61 -0.40 -4.09 1.94
C ILE A 61 -0.78 -4.73 3.28
N LYS A 62 -0.28 -5.94 3.55
CA LYS A 62 -0.51 -6.61 4.83
C LYS A 62 -0.02 -5.75 6.00
N LYS A 63 1.21 -5.27 5.93
CA LYS A 63 1.82 -4.47 7.02
C LYS A 63 1.11 -3.13 7.24
N LEU A 64 0.78 -2.43 6.16
CA LEU A 64 0.03 -1.17 6.19
C LEU A 64 -1.35 -1.36 6.81
N THR A 65 -2.05 -2.43 6.44
CA THR A 65 -3.35 -2.78 7.00
C THR A 65 -3.25 -3.04 8.51
N GLU A 66 -2.30 -3.86 8.95
CA GLU A 66 -2.07 -4.13 10.39
C GLU A 66 -1.76 -2.86 11.19
N LEU A 67 -0.98 -1.93 10.62
CA LEU A 67 -0.64 -0.66 11.27
C LEU A 67 -1.85 0.28 11.32
N LEU A 68 -2.57 0.42 10.21
CA LEU A 68 -3.74 1.27 10.11
C LEU A 68 -4.84 0.83 11.09
N GLU A 69 -5.12 -0.47 11.18
CA GLU A 69 -6.08 -1.01 12.14
C GLU A 69 -5.71 -0.67 13.59
N LYS A 70 -4.43 -0.80 13.95
CA LYS A 70 -3.95 -0.45 15.29
C LYS A 70 -4.11 1.03 15.59
N ARG A 71 -3.97 1.91 14.58
CA ARG A 71 -4.12 3.36 14.73
C ARG A 71 -5.57 3.77 14.85
N ILE A 72 -6.46 3.19 14.04
CA ILE A 72 -7.91 3.51 14.09
C ILE A 72 -8.54 2.98 15.38
N LYS A 73 -8.16 1.77 15.85
CA LYS A 73 -8.66 1.20 17.11
C LYS A 73 -8.14 1.92 18.37
N ALA A 74 -7.07 2.72 18.24
CA ALA A 74 -6.44 3.45 19.34
C ALA A 74 -6.79 4.94 19.39
N GLN A 75 -7.63 5.41 18.44
CA GLN A 75 -8.30 6.71 18.52
C GLN A 75 -9.53 6.61 19.43
#